data_AF-A0A1I7AE86-F1
#
_entry.id   AF-A0A1I7AE86-F1
#
_cell.length_a   1.000
_cell.length_b   1.000
_cell.length_c   1.000
_cell.angle_alpha   90.00
_cell.angle_beta   90.00
_cell.angle_gamma   90.00
#
_symmetry.space_group_name_H-M   'P 1'
#
loop_
_entity.id
_entity.type
_entity.pdbx_description
1 polymer ?
#
loop_
_entity_poly.entity_id
_entity_poly.type
_entity_poly.pdbx_seq_one_letter_code
_entity_poly.pdbx_strand_id
1 'polypeptide(L)' 'MTIGAAPVCLECKHLIEDLGPMRCKAFPDGIPDEIWRGNNDHKKPYPGDHGIQFEHV' A
#
# COMPACT_ATOMS: atom_id res chain seq x y z
N MET A 1 -5.30 8.85 -18.96
CA MET A 1 -6.04 8.19 -17.86
C MET A 1 -5.08 7.22 -17.17
N THR A 2 -4.14 7.74 -16.38
CA THR A 2 -3.25 6.89 -15.60
C THR A 2 -4.01 6.49 -14.34
N ILE A 3 -4.67 5.34 -14.41
CA ILE A 3 -5.11 4.61 -13.21
C ILE A 3 -3.82 4.06 -12.56
N GLY A 4 -2.98 4.98 -12.09
CA GLY A 4 -1.65 4.73 -11.58
C GLY A 4 -1.72 4.38 -10.11
N ALA A 5 -0.78 3.55 -9.66
CA ALA A 5 -0.54 3.25 -8.26
C ALA A 5 -0.75 4.47 -7.35
N ALA A 6 -1.38 4.29 -6.20
CA ALA A 6 -1.47 5.36 -5.21
C ALA A 6 -0.06 5.89 -4.90
N PRO A 7 0.18 7.22 -4.99
CA PRO A 7 1.48 7.82 -4.70
C PRO A 7 2.01 7.40 -3.32
N VAL A 8 1.11 7.22 -2.35
CA VAL A 8 1.47 6.82 -0.99
C VAL A 8 2.14 5.46 -0.88
N CYS A 9 1.80 4.51 -1.77
CA CYS A 9 2.45 3.22 -1.80
C CYS A 9 3.88 3.35 -2.32
N LEU A 10 4.10 4.17 -3.35
CA LEU A 10 5.41 4.40 -3.97
C LEU A 10 6.39 5.10 -3.03
N GLU A 11 5.88 5.88 -2.07
CA GLU A 11 6.67 6.56 -1.05
C GLU A 11 6.88 5.71 0.22
N CYS A 12 6.33 4.49 0.28
CA CYS A 12 6.34 3.67 1.49
C CYS A 12 7.44 2.59 1.46
N LYS A 13 8.26 2.50 2.50
CA LYS A 13 9.35 1.51 2.63
C LYS A 13 8.88 0.05 2.66
N HIS A 14 7.59 -0.16 2.86
CA HIS A 14 6.98 -1.49 2.99
C HIS A 14 6.46 -2.04 1.66
N LEU A 15 6.41 -1.21 0.59
CA LEU A 15 6.02 -1.65 -0.73
C LEU A 15 6.98 -2.73 -1.24
N ILE A 16 6.43 -3.79 -1.83
CA ILE A 16 7.20 -4.85 -2.44
C ILE A 16 6.98 -4.75 -3.94
N GLU A 17 7.99 -4.26 -4.64
CA GLU A 17 8.03 -4.19 -6.10
C GLU A 17 8.69 -5.46 -6.64
N ASP A 18 7.88 -6.46 -7.01
CA ASP A 18 8.32 -7.68 -7.68
C ASP A 18 7.54 -7.91 -8.98
N LEU A 19 7.79 -9.03 -9.67
CA LEU A 19 7.09 -9.40 -10.90
C LEU A 19 5.63 -9.86 -10.67
N GLY A 20 5.17 -9.87 -9.41
CA GLY A 20 3.86 -10.35 -8.98
C GLY A 20 2.83 -9.23 -8.76
N PRO A 21 1.70 -9.56 -8.11
CA PRO A 21 0.70 -8.57 -7.74
C PRO A 21 1.25 -7.58 -6.71
N MET A 22 0.82 -6.33 -6.81
CA MET A 22 1.19 -5.27 -5.88
C MET A 22 0.77 -5.63 -4.45
N ARG A 23 1.78 -5.72 -3.58
CA ARG A 23 1.65 -6.13 -2.18
C ARG A 23 2.65 -5.38 -1.32
N CYS A 24 2.44 -5.40 -0.02
CA CYS A 24 3.37 -4.82 0.94
C CYS A 24 3.44 -5.69 2.19
N LYS A 25 4.33 -5.36 3.13
CA LYS A 25 4.43 -6.12 4.37
C LYS A 25 3.12 -6.11 5.20
N ALA A 26 2.35 -5.02 5.12
CA ALA A 26 1.05 -4.91 5.79
C ALA A 26 -0.04 -5.75 5.15
N PHE A 27 0.00 -5.90 3.81
CA PHE A 27 -0.97 -6.66 3.03
C PHE A 27 -0.25 -7.64 2.10
N PRO A 28 0.22 -8.79 2.63
CA PRO A 28 1.00 -9.76 1.85
C PRO A 28 0.19 -10.40 0.72
N ASP A 29 -1.13 -10.51 0.89
CA ASP A 29 -2.06 -11.12 -0.08
C ASP A 29 -2.63 -10.12 -1.11
N GLY A 30 -2.26 -8.83 -0.99
CA GLY A 30 -2.68 -7.77 -1.93
C GLY A 30 -3.21 -6.52 -1.22
N ILE A 31 -2.87 -5.35 -1.76
CA ILE A 31 -3.26 -4.05 -1.18
C ILE A 31 -4.76 -3.79 -1.42
N PRO A 32 -5.55 -3.42 -0.39
CA PRO A 32 -6.95 -3.05 -0.56
C PRO A 32 -7.14 -1.92 -1.59
N ASP A 33 -8.19 -2.03 -2.41
CA ASP A 33 -8.51 -1.05 -3.47
C ASP A 33 -8.64 0.39 -2.94
N GLU A 34 -9.14 0.58 -1.72
CA GLU A 34 -9.24 1.90 -1.08
C GLU A 34 -7.86 2.56 -0.89
N ILE A 35 -6.86 1.78 -0.47
CA ILE A 35 -5.49 2.25 -0.30
C ILE A 35 -4.82 2.37 -1.68
N TRP A 36 -4.97 1.35 -2.52
CA TRP A 36 -4.33 1.29 -3.84
C TRP A 36 -4.80 2.40 -4.80
N ARG A 37 -6.06 2.84 -4.69
CA ARG A 37 -6.60 3.97 -5.46
C ARG A 37 -6.35 5.32 -4.81
N GLY A 38 -5.74 5.36 -3.62
CA GLY A 38 -5.43 6.59 -2.90
C GLY A 38 -6.63 7.22 -2.18
N ASN A 39 -7.73 6.49 -2.00
CA ASN A 39 -8.85 6.95 -1.17
C ASN A 39 -8.48 6.94 0.32
N ASN A 40 -7.47 6.15 0.70
CA ASN A 40 -6.89 6.08 2.02
C ASN A 40 -5.36 6.11 1.90
N ASP A 41 -4.72 6.98 2.68
CA ASP A 41 -3.27 7.18 2.64
C ASP A 41 -2.49 6.20 3.55
N HIS A 42 -3.18 5.29 4.23
CA HIS A 42 -2.58 4.28 5.11
C HIS A 42 -1.62 4.86 6.18
N LYS A 43 -1.82 6.15 6.56
CA LYS A 43 -1.08 6.81 7.66
C LYS A 43 -1.70 6.58 9.04
N LYS A 44 -2.80 5.83 9.09
CA LYS A 44 -3.51 5.43 10.30
C LYS A 44 -3.73 3.92 10.27
N PRO A 45 -3.95 3.26 11.43
CA PRO A 45 -4.25 1.83 11.45
C PRO A 45 -5.41 1.51 10.51
N TYR A 46 -5.27 0.44 9.73
CA TYR A 46 -6.28 -0.03 8.80
C TYR A 46 -6.61 -1.51 9.07
N PRO A 47 -7.88 -1.94 8.93
CA PRO A 47 -8.24 -3.34 9.15
C PRO A 47 -7.40 -4.31 8.31
N GLY A 48 -6.67 -5.20 8.98
CA GLY A 48 -5.83 -6.22 8.33
C GLY A 48 -4.42 -5.77 7.95
N ASP A 49 -3.96 -4.60 8.41
CA ASP A 49 -2.60 -4.08 8.17
C ASP A 49 -1.48 -4.78 8.98
N HIS A 50 -1.85 -5.76 9.81
CA HIS A 50 -0.95 -6.47 10.72
C HIS A 50 -0.15 -5.54 11.67
N GLY A 51 -0.68 -4.36 11.98
CA GLY A 51 -0.03 -3.35 12.79
C GLY A 51 1.11 -2.61 12.09
N ILE A 52 1.25 -2.77 10.77
CA ILE A 52 2.29 -2.12 9.96
C ILE A 52 1.68 -0.90 9.27
N GLN A 53 2.20 0.28 9.61
CA GLN A 53 1.71 1.55 9.08
C GLN A 53 2.64 2.10 8.00
N PHE A 54 2.21 3.17 7.33
CA PHE A 54 3.05 3.93 6.43
C PHE A 54 4.34 4.39 7.12
N GLU A 55 5.46 4.14 6.44
CA GLU A 55 6.75 4.74 6.77
C GLU A 55 7.46 5.12 5.48
N HIS A 56 7.90 6.37 5.41
CA HIS A 56 8.51 6.95 4.22
C HIS A 56 9.88 6.32 3.91
N VAL A 57 10.23 6.20 2.63
CA VAL A 57 11.56 5.74 2.14
C VAL A 57 12.69 6.75 2.36
#